data_AF-A0A7D5S806-F1
#
_entry.id   AF-A0A7D5S806-F1
#
_cell.length_a   1.000
_cell.length_b   1.000
_cell.length_c   1.000
_cell.angle_alpha   90.00
_cell.angle_beta   90.00
_cell.angle_gamma   90.00
#
_symmetry.space_group_name_H-M   'P 1'
#
loop_
_entity.id
_entity.type
_entity.pdbx_description
1 polymer ?
#
loop_
_entity_poly.entity_id
_entity_poly.type
_entity_poly.pdbx_seq_one_letter_code
_entity_poly.pdbx_strand_id
1 'polypeptide(L)'
;MKRTFYFLVILIQNLGLQCSTLTAQSLTPQVIATGGGYQSNSIGSLSFTIGETNIHTLNSATHILTQGFQQPLEITLLHVKAYLQGFYLGSGQMADVLYNQGVYTNASLDADSVDVELHDANSPYSMLFQQRATLKQDGSLSVRGLGQIGQAYYFVLKHRNHIETWSANPVVLNATTTYDFQQSPHRLSGPIK
;
A
#
# COMPACT_ATOMS: atom_id res chain seq x y z
N MET A 1 34.74 -50.91 61.99
CA MET A 1 34.46 -49.45 62.19
C MET A 1 34.64 -48.60 60.93
N LYS A 2 35.66 -48.79 60.08
CA LYS A 2 35.86 -47.93 58.88
C LYS A 2 34.72 -48.00 57.84
N ARG A 3 34.12 -49.18 57.61
CA ARG A 3 33.02 -49.35 56.64
C ARG A 3 31.73 -48.61 57.00
N THR A 4 31.43 -48.48 58.29
CA THR A 4 30.24 -47.75 58.79
C THR A 4 30.42 -46.23 58.66
N PHE A 5 31.66 -45.74 58.75
CA PHE A 5 31.98 -44.33 58.59
C PHE A 5 31.82 -43.86 57.13
N TYR A 6 32.27 -44.67 56.15
CA TYR A 6 32.04 -44.36 54.73
C TYR A 6 30.56 -44.35 54.34
N PHE A 7 29.76 -45.24 54.95
CA PHE A 7 28.31 -45.27 54.71
C PHE A 7 27.60 -44.02 55.26
N LEU A 8 28.03 -43.53 56.43
CA LEU A 8 27.53 -42.28 57.01
C LEU A 8 27.93 -41.04 56.18
N VAL A 9 29.16 -41.01 55.65
CA VAL A 9 29.65 -39.91 54.81
C VAL A 9 28.91 -39.85 53.47
N ILE A 10 28.61 -40.99 52.85
CA ILE A 10 27.82 -41.06 51.60
C ILE A 10 26.37 -40.62 51.84
N LEU A 11 25.78 -40.92 53.00
CA LEU A 11 24.44 -40.49 53.37
C LEU A 11 24.36 -38.96 53.58
N ILE A 12 25.39 -38.37 54.19
CA ILE A 12 25.48 -36.91 54.43
C ILE A 12 25.73 -36.14 53.12
N GLN A 13 26.48 -36.71 52.18
CA GLN A 13 26.69 -36.12 50.85
C GLN A 13 25.43 -36.11 49.98
N ASN A 14 24.51 -37.08 50.16
CA ASN A 14 23.23 -37.12 49.45
C ASN A 14 22.16 -36.22 50.06
N LEU A 15 22.30 -35.80 51.33
CA LEU A 15 21.35 -34.90 52.00
C LEU A 15 21.61 -33.41 51.70
N GLY A 16 22.78 -33.06 51.17
CA GLY A 16 23.22 -31.68 50.96
C GLY A 16 22.99 -31.09 49.57
N LEU A 17 22.35 -31.79 48.63
CA LEU A 17 22.37 -31.42 47.21
C LEU A 17 21.03 -31.56 46.48
N GLN A 18 19.94 -31.15 47.13
CA GLN A 18 18.67 -30.87 46.43
C GLN A 18 18.14 -29.49 46.79
N CYS A 19 18.80 -28.46 46.26
CA CYS A 19 18.21 -27.14 46.08
C CYS A 19 18.35 -26.79 44.61
N SER A 20 17.46 -27.35 43.77
CA SER A 20 17.24 -26.82 42.44
C SER A 20 16.65 -25.42 42.60
N THR A 21 17.37 -24.39 42.15
CA THR A 21 16.87 -23.03 42.11
C THR A 21 15.62 -22.97 41.23
N LEU A 22 14.46 -22.91 41.89
CA LEU A 22 13.20 -22.63 41.23
C LEU A 22 13.25 -21.18 40.75
N THR A 23 13.39 -20.97 39.45
CA THR A 23 13.03 -19.68 38.86
C THR A 23 11.52 -19.62 38.84
N ALA A 24 10.95 -18.74 39.67
CA ALA A 24 9.53 -18.43 39.61
C ALA A 24 9.26 -17.65 38.31
N GLN A 25 8.29 -18.12 37.53
CA GLN A 25 7.80 -17.39 36.37
C GLN A 25 6.96 -16.21 36.86
N SER A 26 7.28 -15.00 36.39
CA SER A 26 6.47 -13.81 36.66
C SER A 26 5.12 -13.96 35.95
N LEU A 27 4.06 -14.18 36.73
CA LEU A 27 2.68 -14.30 36.26
C LEU A 27 1.99 -12.93 36.20
N THR A 28 2.52 -11.99 35.41
CA THR A 28 1.62 -10.94 34.92
C THR A 28 0.70 -11.59 33.90
N PRO A 29 -0.63 -11.68 34.12
CA PRO A 29 -1.52 -12.33 33.18
C PRO A 29 -1.48 -11.57 31.85
N GLN A 30 -0.97 -12.20 30.80
CA GLN A 30 -1.16 -11.73 29.44
C GLN A 30 -2.20 -12.63 28.78
N VAL A 31 -3.41 -12.10 28.64
CA VAL A 31 -4.48 -12.75 27.87
C VAL A 31 -4.22 -12.42 26.39
N ILE A 32 -3.94 -13.45 25.58
CA ILE A 32 -4.03 -13.36 24.13
C ILE A 32 -5.34 -14.05 23.75
N ALA A 33 -6.43 -13.29 23.74
CA ALA A 33 -7.69 -13.79 23.23
C ALA A 33 -7.68 -13.56 21.70
N THR A 34 -7.46 -14.64 20.95
CA THR A 34 -7.58 -14.64 19.49
C THR A 34 -8.83 -15.40 19.10
N GLY A 35 -9.98 -14.78 19.39
CA GLY A 35 -11.27 -15.23 18.89
C GLY A 35 -11.80 -14.24 17.86
N GLY A 36 -12.29 -14.74 16.72
CA GLY A 36 -12.90 -13.92 15.69
C GLY A 36 -13.79 -14.75 14.78
N GLY A 37 -14.61 -14.08 13.96
CA GLY A 37 -15.54 -14.75 13.05
C GLY A 37 -15.96 -13.86 11.89
N TYR A 38 -16.32 -14.51 10.77
CA TYR A 38 -16.89 -13.89 9.59
C TYR A 38 -18.23 -14.55 9.27
N GLN A 39 -19.28 -13.75 9.16
CA GLN A 39 -20.62 -14.18 8.76
C GLN A 39 -21.04 -13.36 7.54
N SER A 40 -21.58 -13.99 6.50
CA SER A 40 -22.06 -13.30 5.30
C SER A 40 -23.43 -13.80 4.86
N ASN A 41 -24.22 -12.90 4.29
CA ASN A 41 -25.48 -13.19 3.63
C ASN A 41 -25.62 -12.29 2.37
N SER A 42 -26.75 -12.39 1.66
CA SER A 42 -26.98 -11.62 0.43
C SER A 42 -27.13 -10.10 0.63
N ILE A 43 -27.30 -9.62 1.88
CA ILE A 43 -27.48 -8.20 2.22
C ILE A 43 -26.16 -7.57 2.67
N GLY A 44 -25.24 -8.37 3.22
CA GLY A 44 -23.93 -7.90 3.63
C GLY A 44 -23.17 -8.93 4.46
N SER A 45 -22.02 -8.51 4.98
CA SER A 45 -21.19 -9.34 5.84
C SER A 45 -20.87 -8.63 7.15
N LEU A 46 -20.74 -9.41 8.22
CA LEU A 46 -20.30 -8.99 9.53
C LEU A 46 -19.03 -9.74 9.91
N SER A 47 -18.04 -8.98 10.35
CA SER A 47 -16.77 -9.49 10.86
C SER A 47 -16.50 -8.91 12.23
N PHE A 48 -16.00 -9.73 13.15
CA PHE A 48 -15.63 -9.27 14.48
C PHE A 48 -14.38 -9.97 14.98
N THR A 49 -13.61 -9.25 15.78
CA THR A 49 -12.42 -9.74 16.49
C THR A 49 -12.60 -9.43 17.97
N ILE A 50 -12.34 -10.39 18.85
CA ILE A 50 -12.41 -10.24 20.30
C ILE A 50 -11.02 -10.58 20.87
N GLY A 51 -10.39 -9.60 21.53
CA GLY A 51 -9.27 -9.87 22.43
C GLY A 51 -7.87 -9.42 22.02
N GLU A 52 -7.71 -8.53 21.04
CA GLU A 52 -6.39 -7.97 20.73
C GLU A 52 -6.04 -6.81 21.67
N THR A 53 -5.19 -7.07 22.67
CA THR A 53 -4.77 -6.09 23.69
C THR A 53 -3.58 -5.23 23.25
N ASN A 54 -2.88 -5.61 22.18
CA ASN A 54 -1.77 -4.87 21.59
C ASN A 54 -1.92 -4.84 20.07
N ILE A 55 -2.21 -3.66 19.54
CA ILE A 55 -2.44 -3.43 18.11
C ILE A 55 -1.19 -2.77 17.54
N HIS A 56 -0.42 -3.52 16.76
CA HIS A 56 0.74 -2.97 16.07
C HIS A 56 0.31 -2.33 14.75
N THR A 57 0.58 -1.02 14.60
CA THR A 57 0.41 -0.33 13.31
C THR A 57 1.77 -0.22 12.61
N LEU A 58 1.92 -0.94 11.50
CA LEU A 58 3.02 -0.77 10.56
C LEU A 58 2.66 0.36 9.60
N ASN A 59 3.46 1.42 9.58
CA ASN A 59 3.28 2.54 8.68
C ASN A 59 4.45 2.62 7.68
N SER A 60 4.13 2.81 6.41
CA SER A 60 5.04 3.20 5.34
C SER A 60 4.40 4.32 4.52
N ALA A 61 5.15 4.96 3.63
CA ALA A 61 4.58 5.99 2.76
C ALA A 61 3.36 5.51 1.95
N THR A 62 3.26 4.20 1.67
CA THR A 62 2.25 3.56 0.82
C THR A 62 1.20 2.76 1.59
N HIS A 63 1.47 2.31 2.82
CA HIS A 63 0.64 1.30 3.49
C HIS A 63 0.56 1.55 4.99
N ILE A 64 -0.65 1.38 5.55
CA ILE A 64 -0.89 1.35 7.00
C ILE A 64 -1.54 0.02 7.33
N LEU A 65 -0.80 -0.87 7.98
CA LEU A 65 -1.31 -2.17 8.43
C LEU A 65 -1.45 -2.19 9.95
N THR A 66 -2.68 -2.29 10.44
CA THR A 66 -3.04 -2.32 11.84
C THR A 66 -3.57 -3.71 12.14
N GLN A 67 -2.77 -4.51 12.85
CA GLN A 67 -3.15 -5.88 13.21
C GLN A 67 -4.43 -5.89 14.07
N GLY A 68 -5.23 -6.96 13.96
CA GLY A 68 -6.45 -7.13 14.76
C GLY A 68 -7.73 -6.45 14.26
N PHE A 69 -7.64 -5.57 13.25
CA PHE A 69 -8.80 -4.97 12.62
C PHE A 69 -8.92 -5.38 11.16
N GLN A 70 -10.16 -5.51 10.69
CA GLN A 70 -10.43 -5.64 9.28
C GLN A 70 -10.11 -4.29 8.62
N GLN A 71 -9.09 -4.27 7.78
CA GLN A 71 -8.66 -3.06 7.08
C GLN A 71 -9.22 -3.07 5.66
N PRO A 72 -10.30 -2.34 5.37
CA PRO A 72 -10.73 -2.15 4.00
C PRO A 72 -9.88 -1.05 3.37
N LEU A 73 -8.63 -1.35 3.00
CA LEU A 73 -7.92 -0.55 2.01
C LEU A 73 -6.71 -1.30 1.46
N GLU A 74 -6.88 -1.91 0.28
CA GLU A 74 -5.74 -2.24 -0.55
C GLU A 74 -5.28 -0.97 -1.24
N ILE A 75 -4.12 -0.44 -0.85
CA ILE A 75 -3.56 0.74 -1.49
C ILE A 75 -2.93 0.28 -2.80
N THR A 76 -3.64 0.53 -3.89
CA THR A 76 -3.06 0.38 -5.21
C THR A 76 -2.12 1.53 -5.50
N LEU A 77 -0.99 1.24 -6.14
CA LEU A 77 -0.05 2.22 -6.64
C LEU A 77 -0.08 2.16 -8.17
N LEU A 78 -0.46 3.26 -8.80
CA LEU A 78 -0.44 3.39 -10.24
C LEU A 78 0.73 4.28 -10.67
N HIS A 79 1.61 3.71 -11.47
CA HIS A 79 2.65 4.44 -12.18
C HIS A 79 2.17 4.73 -13.60
N VAL A 80 2.12 6.00 -13.97
CA VAL A 80 1.72 6.41 -15.33
C VAL A 80 2.90 7.05 -16.04
N LYS A 81 3.04 6.74 -17.33
CA LYS A 81 3.92 7.45 -18.24
C LYS A 81 3.09 8.21 -19.28
N ALA A 82 3.28 9.52 -19.35
CA ALA A 82 2.59 10.39 -20.31
C ALA A 82 3.41 11.66 -20.60
N TYR A 83 3.24 12.22 -21.79
CA TYR A 83 3.88 13.47 -22.21
C TYR A 83 2.83 14.47 -22.67
N LEU A 84 2.93 15.70 -22.19
CA LEU A 84 2.12 16.83 -22.64
C LEU A 84 2.81 17.47 -23.84
N GLN A 85 2.17 17.43 -25.00
CA GLN A 85 2.82 17.82 -26.25
C GLN A 85 3.25 19.28 -26.33
N GLY A 86 2.53 20.19 -25.68
CA GLY A 86 2.95 21.59 -25.59
C GLY A 86 4.23 21.79 -24.77
N PHE A 87 4.61 20.80 -23.96
CA PHE A 87 5.77 20.87 -23.06
C PHE A 87 6.89 19.92 -23.45
N TYR A 88 6.69 19.04 -24.45
CA TYR A 88 7.64 18.02 -24.85
C TYR A 88 8.83 18.62 -25.61
N LEU A 89 10.04 18.44 -25.07
CA LEU A 89 11.30 18.96 -25.63
C LEU A 89 12.02 17.92 -26.52
N GLY A 90 11.50 16.69 -26.59
CA GLY A 90 12.16 15.55 -27.25
C GLY A 90 12.88 14.63 -26.28
N SER A 91 13.31 13.46 -26.78
CA SER A 91 14.09 12.46 -26.03
C SER A 91 13.48 12.02 -24.69
N GLY A 92 12.15 12.03 -24.56
CA GLY A 92 11.47 11.66 -23.32
C GLY A 92 11.51 12.72 -22.22
N GLN A 93 11.77 14.00 -22.57
CA GLN A 93 11.84 15.12 -21.62
C GLN A 93 10.81 16.20 -21.90
N MET A 94 10.33 16.86 -20.85
CA MET A 94 9.45 18.03 -20.88
C MET A 94 10.09 19.24 -20.20
N ALA A 95 9.62 20.44 -20.54
CA ALA A 95 10.02 21.67 -19.87
C ALA A 95 9.58 21.67 -18.38
N ASP A 96 10.37 22.30 -17.51
CA ASP A 96 9.99 22.56 -16.10
C ASP A 96 9.03 23.77 -16.06
N VAL A 97 7.77 23.54 -16.43
CA VAL A 97 6.81 24.62 -16.62
C VAL A 97 6.37 25.22 -15.29
N LEU A 98 6.28 24.43 -14.22
CA LEU A 98 5.98 24.93 -12.89
C LEU A 98 7.08 25.85 -12.33
N TYR A 99 8.35 25.52 -12.55
CA TYR A 99 9.45 26.43 -12.22
C TYR A 99 9.41 27.71 -13.05
N ASN A 100 9.20 27.61 -14.37
CA ASN A 100 9.12 28.78 -15.26
C ASN A 100 7.97 29.72 -14.90
N GLN A 101 6.88 29.19 -14.33
CA GLN A 101 5.74 29.96 -13.83
C GLN A 101 5.97 30.53 -12.42
N GLY A 102 7.14 30.30 -11.81
CA GLY A 102 7.47 30.76 -10.46
C GLY A 102 6.70 30.06 -9.34
N VAL A 103 6.08 28.90 -9.63
CA VAL A 103 5.35 28.10 -8.62
C VAL A 103 6.33 27.45 -7.64
N TYR A 104 7.49 27.04 -8.14
CA TYR A 104 8.61 26.57 -7.33
C TYR A 104 9.73 27.60 -7.29
N THR A 105 10.41 27.68 -6.15
CA THR A 105 11.57 28.56 -5.94
C THR A 105 12.85 28.02 -6.57
N ASN A 106 12.90 26.71 -6.86
CA ASN A 106 14.03 26.00 -7.49
C ASN A 106 13.49 25.06 -8.59
N ALA A 107 14.35 24.69 -9.55
CA ALA A 107 14.02 23.68 -10.55
C ALA A 107 13.64 22.36 -9.85
N SER A 108 12.45 21.84 -10.14
CA SER A 108 11.82 20.73 -9.41
C SER A 108 11.72 19.45 -10.25
N LEU A 109 12.23 19.49 -11.49
CA LEU A 109 12.05 18.41 -12.48
C LEU A 109 10.56 18.07 -12.66
N ASP A 110 9.68 19.05 -12.43
CA ASP A 110 8.23 18.94 -12.51
C ASP A 110 7.74 19.67 -13.76
N ALA A 111 7.03 18.96 -14.63
CA ALA A 111 6.45 19.60 -15.81
C ALA A 111 5.22 20.41 -15.41
N ASP A 112 4.15 19.74 -14.98
CA ASP A 112 2.89 20.37 -14.56
C ASP A 112 2.09 19.43 -13.63
N SER A 113 0.87 19.83 -13.25
CA SER A 113 -0.08 19.01 -12.50
C SER A 113 -1.22 18.52 -13.38
N VAL A 114 -1.59 17.25 -13.24
CA VAL A 114 -2.65 16.57 -14.00
C VAL A 114 -3.63 15.90 -13.04
N ASP A 115 -4.89 15.80 -13.44
CA ASP A 115 -5.90 15.01 -12.74
C ASP A 115 -5.95 13.60 -13.36
N VAL A 116 -5.84 12.59 -12.51
CA VAL A 116 -5.97 11.17 -12.87
C VAL A 116 -7.32 10.70 -12.37
N GLU A 117 -8.18 10.25 -13.29
CA GLU A 117 -9.51 9.74 -13.00
C GLU A 117 -9.57 8.23 -13.27
N LEU A 118 -10.38 7.54 -12.47
CA LEU A 118 -10.70 6.13 -12.60
C LEU A 118 -12.18 5.99 -12.97
N HIS A 119 -12.47 5.28 -14.05
CA HIS A 119 -13.82 5.03 -14.51
C HIS A 119 -14.14 3.54 -14.51
N ASP A 120 -15.39 3.18 -14.24
CA ASP A 120 -15.89 1.80 -14.33
C ASP A 120 -15.60 1.21 -15.72
N ALA A 121 -15.30 -0.09 -15.82
CA ALA A 121 -15.11 -0.78 -17.10
C ALA A 121 -16.42 -1.03 -17.86
N ASN A 122 -17.56 -0.91 -17.21
CA ASN A 122 -18.89 -1.16 -17.77
C ASN A 122 -19.66 0.14 -17.97
N SER A 123 -20.46 0.20 -19.03
CA SER A 123 -21.37 1.32 -19.28
C SER A 123 -22.29 1.53 -18.06
N PRO A 124 -22.47 2.76 -17.55
CA PRO A 124 -22.18 4.05 -18.19
C PRO A 124 -20.78 4.65 -17.92
N TYR A 125 -19.82 3.84 -17.49
CA TYR A 125 -18.43 4.25 -17.23
C TYR A 125 -18.33 5.40 -16.22
N SER A 126 -19.06 5.30 -15.11
CA SER A 126 -19.07 6.34 -14.07
C SER A 126 -17.67 6.56 -13.49
N MET A 127 -17.35 7.82 -13.17
CA MET A 127 -16.13 8.16 -12.45
C MET A 127 -16.23 7.67 -11.00
N LEU A 128 -15.25 6.87 -10.58
CA LEU A 128 -15.17 6.28 -9.24
C LEU A 128 -14.17 7.01 -8.35
N PHE A 129 -13.11 7.55 -8.95
CA PHE A 129 -12.03 8.21 -8.23
C PHE A 129 -11.40 9.30 -9.09
N GLN A 130 -10.91 10.35 -8.43
CA GLN A 130 -10.12 11.41 -9.05
C GLN A 130 -9.03 11.85 -8.09
N GLN A 131 -7.80 12.01 -8.59
CA GLN A 131 -6.70 12.58 -7.82
C GLN A 131 -5.80 13.44 -8.68
N ARG A 132 -5.44 14.62 -8.16
CA ARG A 132 -4.39 15.47 -8.72
C ARG A 132 -3.02 14.86 -8.43
N ALA A 133 -2.20 14.74 -9.46
CA ALA A 133 -0.81 14.29 -9.36
C ALA A 133 0.13 15.22 -10.13
N THR A 134 1.38 15.31 -9.68
CA THR A 134 2.43 16.05 -10.37
C THR A 134 3.05 15.17 -11.45
N LEU A 135 3.09 15.68 -12.68
CA LEU A 135 3.78 15.07 -13.80
C LEU A 135 5.22 15.55 -13.84
N LYS A 136 6.17 14.62 -13.79
CA LYS A 136 7.61 14.90 -13.85
C LYS A 136 8.07 15.20 -15.27
N GLN A 137 9.21 15.87 -15.42
CA GLN A 137 9.81 16.17 -16.73
C GLN A 137 10.09 14.91 -17.57
N ASP A 138 10.41 13.79 -16.92
CA ASP A 138 10.63 12.54 -17.61
C ASP A 138 9.34 11.90 -18.11
N GLY A 139 8.16 12.47 -17.81
CA GLY A 139 6.84 11.94 -18.15
C GLY A 139 6.26 10.97 -17.13
N SER A 140 6.93 10.72 -16.01
CA SER A 140 6.41 9.85 -14.96
C SER A 140 5.49 10.60 -14.00
N LEU A 141 4.46 9.91 -13.52
CA LEU A 141 3.68 10.31 -12.36
C LEU A 141 3.29 9.05 -11.57
N SER A 142 2.94 9.23 -10.30
CA SER A 142 2.44 8.14 -9.46
C SER A 142 1.24 8.58 -8.63
N VAL A 143 0.24 7.71 -8.55
CA VAL A 143 -1.02 7.94 -7.83
C VAL A 143 -1.30 6.75 -6.93
N ARG A 144 -1.97 6.97 -5.80
CA ARG A 144 -2.18 5.94 -4.77
C ARG A 144 -3.65 5.84 -4.41
N GLY A 145 -4.07 4.65 -3.96
CA GLY A 145 -5.42 4.45 -3.43
C GLY A 145 -6.49 4.47 -4.52
N LEU A 146 -6.20 3.89 -5.68
CA LEU A 146 -7.15 3.78 -6.78
C LEU A 146 -7.95 2.48 -6.69
N GLY A 147 -9.29 2.57 -6.75
CA GLY A 147 -10.16 1.42 -7.01
C GLY A 147 -9.94 0.18 -6.13
N GLN A 148 -10.41 -0.97 -6.61
CA GLN A 148 -10.23 -2.27 -5.96
C GLN A 148 -9.26 -3.13 -6.77
N ILE A 149 -8.38 -3.90 -6.11
CA ILE A 149 -7.49 -4.85 -6.80
C ILE A 149 -8.31 -5.96 -7.46
N GLY A 150 -7.84 -6.42 -8.62
CA GLY A 150 -8.49 -7.47 -9.41
C GLY A 150 -9.63 -6.97 -10.29
N GLN A 151 -10.07 -5.72 -10.12
CA GLN A 151 -11.06 -5.08 -10.98
C GLN A 151 -10.39 -4.29 -12.10
N ALA A 152 -11.04 -4.27 -13.26
CA ALA A 152 -10.59 -3.51 -14.42
C ALA A 152 -11.27 -2.14 -14.47
N TYR A 153 -10.51 -1.12 -14.85
CA TYR A 153 -11.00 0.26 -14.93
C TYR A 153 -10.39 1.00 -16.12
N TYR A 154 -11.10 2.00 -16.64
CA TYR A 154 -10.48 2.96 -17.55
C TYR A 154 -9.73 4.03 -16.76
N PHE A 155 -8.53 4.39 -17.22
CA PHE A 155 -7.79 5.52 -16.69
C PHE A 155 -7.98 6.72 -17.60
N VAL A 156 -8.24 7.87 -17.00
CA VAL A 156 -8.33 9.13 -17.74
C VAL A 156 -7.31 10.10 -17.19
N LEU A 157 -6.55 10.72 -18.09
CA LEU A 157 -5.61 11.77 -17.77
C LEU A 157 -6.16 13.11 -18.26
N LYS A 158 -6.29 14.06 -17.34
CA LYS A 158 -6.82 15.40 -17.60
C LYS A 158 -5.84 16.47 -17.19
N HIS A 159 -5.75 17.50 -18.00
CA HIS A 159 -4.90 18.63 -17.72
C HIS A 159 -5.59 19.92 -18.20
N ARG A 160 -5.37 21.02 -17.49
CA ARG A 160 -6.08 22.30 -17.67
C ARG A 160 -6.14 22.83 -19.12
N ASN A 161 -5.07 22.58 -19.89
CA ASN A 161 -4.90 23.09 -21.25
C ASN A 161 -4.66 21.98 -22.28
N HIS A 162 -4.97 20.73 -21.93
CA HIS A 162 -4.80 19.58 -22.82
C HIS A 162 -6.09 18.79 -22.92
N ILE A 163 -6.22 18.08 -24.02
CA ILE A 163 -7.35 17.19 -24.27
C ILE A 163 -7.26 16.01 -23.33
N GLU A 164 -8.41 15.65 -22.74
CA GLU A 164 -8.50 14.47 -21.89
C GLU A 164 -8.23 13.19 -22.67
N THR A 165 -7.49 12.27 -22.07
CA THR A 165 -7.08 11.03 -22.74
C THR A 165 -7.43 9.83 -21.89
N TRP A 166 -8.14 8.89 -22.51
CA TRP A 166 -8.57 7.64 -21.88
C TRP A 166 -7.61 6.50 -22.20
N SER A 167 -7.57 5.49 -21.33
CA SER A 167 -6.90 4.23 -21.64
C SER A 167 -7.64 3.50 -22.77
N ALA A 168 -6.88 2.85 -23.66
CA ALA A 168 -7.47 2.19 -24.84
C ALA A 168 -8.39 1.01 -24.45
N ASN A 169 -8.04 0.34 -23.37
CA ASN A 169 -8.77 -0.76 -22.77
C ASN A 169 -8.87 -0.55 -21.25
N PRO A 170 -9.83 -1.18 -20.57
CA PRO A 170 -9.80 -1.29 -19.12
C PRO A 170 -8.54 -2.00 -18.66
N VAL A 171 -7.91 -1.50 -17.61
CA VAL A 171 -6.70 -2.07 -17.03
C VAL A 171 -7.04 -2.66 -15.67
N VAL A 172 -6.66 -3.91 -15.45
CA VAL A 172 -6.83 -4.58 -14.15
C VAL A 172 -5.88 -3.97 -13.13
N LEU A 173 -6.42 -3.47 -12.03
CA LEU A 173 -5.64 -2.96 -10.92
C LEU A 173 -5.00 -4.09 -10.12
N ASN A 174 -3.70 -3.97 -9.90
CA ASN A 174 -2.91 -4.77 -8.98
C ASN A 174 -2.38 -3.87 -7.86
N ALA A 175 -1.73 -4.45 -6.85
CA ALA A 175 -1.07 -3.69 -5.78
C ALA A 175 -0.13 -2.61 -6.33
N THR A 176 0.61 -2.95 -7.38
CA THR A 176 1.32 -1.98 -8.22
C THR A 176 0.92 -2.21 -9.67
N THR A 177 0.43 -1.16 -10.33
CA THR A 177 0.05 -1.17 -11.74
C THR A 177 0.88 -0.13 -12.47
N THR A 178 1.33 -0.45 -13.69
CA THR A 178 2.01 0.51 -14.56
C THR A 178 1.22 0.64 -15.85
N TYR A 179 0.98 1.89 -16.26
CA TYR A 179 0.28 2.18 -17.49
C TYR A 179 1.01 3.25 -18.29
N ASP A 180 1.32 2.96 -19.55
CA ASP A 180 2.01 3.87 -20.46
C ASP A 180 1.05 4.31 -21.58
N PHE A 181 0.77 5.61 -21.61
CA PHE A 181 -0.06 6.22 -22.66
C PHE A 181 0.65 6.28 -24.02
N GLN A 182 1.96 6.05 -24.11
CA GLN A 182 2.71 6.00 -25.38
C GLN A 182 2.57 4.66 -26.11
N GLN A 183 2.40 3.55 -25.37
CA GLN A 183 2.42 2.20 -25.93
C GLN A 183 1.04 1.63 -26.24
N SER A 184 -0.03 2.28 -25.78
CA SER A 184 -1.40 1.80 -25.98
C SER A 184 -1.97 2.31 -27.31
N PRO A 185 -2.59 1.45 -28.15
CA PRO A 185 -3.13 1.87 -29.43
C PRO A 185 -4.29 2.84 -29.24
N HIS A 186 -4.08 4.08 -29.70
CA HIS A 186 -5.06 5.15 -29.86
C HIS A 186 -6.50 4.65 -30.14
N ARG A 187 -7.46 5.02 -29.29
CA ARG A 187 -8.82 5.33 -29.73
C ARG A 187 -9.26 6.69 -29.17
N LEU A 188 -8.92 7.71 -29.97
CA LEU A 188 -9.56 9.01 -30.24
C LEU A 188 -10.44 9.61 -29.13
N SER A 189 -10.11 10.80 -28.62
CA SER A 189 -10.41 12.02 -29.39
C SER A 189 -9.43 13.19 -29.14
N GLY A 190 -8.49 13.45 -30.05
CA GLY A 190 -7.72 14.72 -30.19
C GLY A 190 -6.26 14.69 -29.68
N PRO A 191 -5.30 15.43 -30.30
CA PRO A 191 -4.04 14.83 -30.72
C PRO A 191 -3.00 14.71 -29.59
N ILE A 192 -2.35 13.55 -29.55
CA ILE A 192 -1.03 13.36 -28.94
C ILE A 192 -0.06 13.01 -30.07
N LYS A 193 0.77 13.99 -30.45
CA LYS A 193 2.07 13.81 -31.10
C LYS A 193 3.03 14.88 -30.66
#